data_AF-A0A9X2GCQ5-F1
#
_entry.id   AF-A0A9X2GCQ5-F1
#
_cell.length_a   1.000
_cell.length_b   1.000
_cell.length_c   1.000
_cell.angle_alpha   90.00
_cell.angle_beta   90.00
_cell.angle_gamma   90.00
#
_symmetry.space_group_name_H-M   'P 1'
#
loop_
_entity.id
_entity.type
_entity.pdbx_description
1 polymer ?
#
loop_
_entity_poly.entity_id
_entity_poly.type
_entity_poly.pdbx_seq_one_letter_code
_entity_poly.pdbx_strand_id
1 'polypeptide(L)'
;MATRAELMDALRRAQELSDQHWHCLDRPLLQMSGGRTWTGPVAGRFAGDLLHQRAELWRGLRGIIDHLHEEISQVTVMGPAD
;
A
#
# COMPACT_ATOMS: atom_id res chain seq x y z
N MET A 1 -13.80 5.60 20.41
CA MET A 1 -13.70 6.19 19.06
C MET A 1 -12.33 6.86 18.97
N ALA A 2 -11.67 6.82 17.83
CA ALA A 2 -10.48 7.64 17.59
C ALA A 2 -10.91 9.11 17.41
N THR A 3 -10.06 10.05 17.81
CA THR A 3 -10.26 11.47 17.52
C THR A 3 -9.88 11.79 16.06
N ARG A 4 -10.42 12.88 15.52
CA ARG A 4 -10.07 13.39 14.19
C ARG A 4 -8.56 13.63 14.03
N ALA A 5 -7.86 14.00 15.11
CA ALA A 5 -6.41 14.21 15.09
C ALA A 5 -5.64 12.89 14.96
N GLU A 6 -6.03 11.84 15.70
CA GLU A 6 -5.43 10.50 15.59
C GLU A 6 -5.67 9.88 14.21
N LEU A 7 -6.87 10.04 13.64
CA LEU A 7 -7.17 9.59 12.28
C LEU A 7 -6.32 10.31 11.22
N MET A 8 -6.14 11.64 11.34
CA MET A 8 -5.28 12.39 10.43
C MET A 8 -3.80 11.98 10.53
N ASP A 9 -3.28 11.71 11.74
CA ASP A 9 -1.91 11.25 11.90
C ASP A 9 -1.72 9.79 11.42
N ALA A 10 -2.73 8.94 11.58
CA ALA A 10 -2.76 7.60 10.98
C ALA A 10 -2.74 7.67 9.44
N LEU A 11 -3.54 8.55 8.83
CA LEU A 11 -3.58 8.77 7.38
C LEU A 11 -2.22 9.25 6.86
N ARG A 12 -1.60 10.23 7.52
CA ARG A 12 -0.25 10.72 7.20
C ARG A 12 0.78 9.57 7.22
N ARG A 13 0.79 8.77 8.29
CA ARG A 13 1.71 7.62 8.40
C ARG A 13 1.45 6.55 7.35
N ALA A 14 0.20 6.30 6.97
CA ALA A 14 -0.16 5.36 5.91
C ALA A 14 0.33 5.83 4.52
N GLN A 15 0.22 7.13 4.24
CA GLN A 15 0.75 7.77 3.04
C GLN A 15 2.29 7.71 3.02
N GLU A 16 2.95 8.13 4.10
CA GLU A 16 4.42 8.07 4.23
C GLU A 16 4.97 6.65 4.07
N LEU A 17 4.28 5.63 4.62
CA LEU A 17 4.67 4.23 4.47
C LEU A 17 4.40 3.71 3.06
N SER A 18 3.31 4.14 2.40
CA SER A 18 3.04 3.85 1.00
C SER A 18 4.14 4.37 0.09
N ASP A 19 4.48 5.66 0.19
CA ASP A 19 5.48 6.31 -0.67
C ASP A 19 6.88 5.69 -0.52
N GLN A 20 7.26 5.31 0.70
CA GLN A 20 8.52 4.60 0.99
C GLN A 20 8.60 3.20 0.35
N HIS A 21 7.47 2.47 0.28
CA HIS A 21 7.48 1.04 -0.07
C HIS A 21 6.93 0.73 -1.46
N TRP A 22 6.17 1.62 -2.10
CA TRP A 22 5.54 1.34 -3.41
C TRP A 22 6.55 0.87 -4.47
N HIS A 23 7.74 1.49 -4.53
CA HIS A 23 8.81 1.11 -5.48
C HIS A 23 9.72 -0.04 -5.01
N CYS A 24 9.58 -0.57 -3.79
CA CYS A 24 10.57 -1.51 -3.23
C CYS A 24 10.64 -2.85 -3.99
N LEU A 25 9.54 -3.28 -4.59
CA LEU A 25 9.44 -4.51 -5.40
C LEU A 25 9.65 -4.27 -6.91
N ASP A 26 9.67 -3.02 -7.38
CA ASP A 26 9.86 -2.69 -8.80
C ASP A 26 11.23 -3.12 -9.30
N ARG A 27 12.29 -2.82 -8.54
CA ARG A 27 13.67 -3.16 -8.90
C ARG A 27 13.92 -4.68 -8.95
N PRO A 28 13.50 -5.49 -7.95
CA PRO A 28 13.50 -6.95 -8.06
C PRO A 28 12.76 -7.47 -9.29
N LEU A 29 11.55 -7.00 -9.58
CA LEU A 29 10.76 -7.44 -10.74
C LEU A 29 11.46 -7.12 -12.07
N LEU A 30 12.07 -5.94 -12.21
CA LEU A 30 12.87 -5.57 -13.38
C LEU A 30 14.12 -6.48 -13.52
N GLN A 31 14.80 -6.78 -12.41
CA GLN A 31 15.96 -7.68 -12.41
C GLN A 31 15.59 -9.11 -12.78
N MET A 32 14.41 -9.61 -12.39
CA MET A 32 13.90 -10.91 -12.84
C MET A 32 13.49 -10.89 -14.32
N SER A 33 12.87 -9.81 -14.78
CA SER A 33 12.40 -9.67 -16.17
C SER A 33 13.55 -9.59 -17.20
N GLY A 34 14.67 -8.96 -16.84
CA GLY A 34 15.84 -8.82 -17.70
C GLY A 34 17.03 -9.75 -17.39
N GLY A 35 16.95 -10.53 -16.31
CA GLY A 35 18.08 -11.27 -15.75
C GLY A 35 18.36 -12.61 -16.42
N ARG A 36 19.44 -12.71 -17.21
CA ARG A 36 19.93 -14.01 -17.72
C ARG A 36 20.46 -14.95 -16.62
N THR A 37 20.72 -14.44 -15.41
CA THR A 37 21.37 -15.16 -14.31
C THR A 37 20.48 -16.21 -13.64
N TRP A 38 19.15 -16.01 -13.61
CA TRP A 38 18.21 -16.95 -13.01
C TRP A 38 16.99 -17.10 -13.92
N THR A 39 16.85 -18.29 -14.51
CA THR A 39 15.85 -18.58 -15.55
C THR A 39 15.20 -19.95 -15.32
N GLY A 40 14.19 -20.29 -16.13
CA GLY A 40 13.43 -21.54 -16.02
C GLY A 40 12.22 -21.47 -15.08
N PRO A 41 11.52 -22.61 -14.87
CA PRO A 41 10.18 -22.62 -14.25
C PRO A 41 10.13 -22.06 -12.83
N VAL A 42 11.18 -22.28 -12.02
CA VAL A 42 11.25 -21.78 -10.64
C VAL A 42 11.39 -20.25 -10.59
N ALA A 43 12.21 -19.68 -11.48
CA ALA A 43 12.33 -18.23 -11.61
C ALA A 43 11.01 -17.60 -12.10
N GLY A 44 10.35 -18.23 -13.08
CA GLY A 44 9.03 -17.78 -13.56
C GLY A 44 7.96 -17.80 -12.47
N ARG A 45 7.93 -18.84 -11.64
CA ARG A 45 7.01 -18.91 -10.48
C ARG A 45 7.31 -17.81 -9.46
N PHE A 46 8.56 -17.67 -9.03
CA PHE A 46 8.93 -16.66 -8.03
C PHE A 46 8.69 -15.21 -8.51
N ALA A 47 8.86 -14.94 -9.82
CA ALA A 47 8.47 -13.66 -10.41
C ALA A 47 6.96 -13.41 -10.34
N GLY A 48 6.14 -14.45 -10.55
CA GLY A 48 4.68 -14.41 -10.37
C GLY A 48 4.29 -14.17 -8.90
N ASP A 49 4.94 -14.87 -7.97
CA ASP A 49 4.73 -14.69 -6.53
C ASP A 49 5.09 -13.24 -6.09
N LEU A 50 6.22 -12.69 -6.57
CA LEU A 50 6.63 -11.30 -6.35
C LEU A 50 5.62 -10.28 -6.91
N LEU A 51 5.10 -10.53 -8.12
CA LEU A 51 4.11 -9.66 -8.76
C LEU A 51 2.78 -9.68 -7.99
N HIS A 52 2.37 -10.85 -7.48
CA HIS A 52 1.20 -11.00 -6.63
C HIS A 52 1.37 -10.26 -5.30
N GLN A 53 2.49 -10.44 -4.59
CA GLN A 53 2.78 -9.72 -3.33
C GLN A 53 2.77 -8.19 -3.52
N ARG A 54 3.32 -7.69 -4.64
CA ARG A 54 3.21 -6.27 -5.01
C ARG A 54 1.76 -5.80 -5.22
N ALA A 55 0.93 -6.62 -5.85
CA ALA A 55 -0.48 -6.32 -6.09
C ALA A 55 -1.35 -6.41 -4.82
N GLU A 56 -1.00 -7.27 -3.85
CA GLU A 56 -1.63 -7.28 -2.52
C GLU A 56 -1.20 -6.06 -1.70
N LEU A 57 0.09 -5.70 -1.68
CA LEU A 57 0.60 -4.56 -0.92
C LEU A 57 -0.04 -3.23 -1.38
N TRP A 58 -0.06 -2.97 -2.70
CA TRP A 58 -0.78 -1.83 -3.30
C TRP A 58 -2.25 -1.77 -2.84
N ARG A 59 -2.94 -2.92 -2.84
CA ARG A 59 -4.38 -3.01 -2.51
C ARG A 59 -4.66 -2.82 -1.02
N GLY A 60 -3.85 -3.42 -0.15
CA GLY A 60 -3.96 -3.26 1.30
C GLY A 60 -3.73 -1.82 1.75
N LEU A 61 -2.65 -1.19 1.26
CA LEU A 61 -2.34 0.22 1.54
C LEU A 61 -3.46 1.15 1.08
N ARG A 62 -3.96 0.95 -0.14
CA ARG A 62 -5.08 1.74 -0.66
C ARG A 62 -6.36 1.54 0.14
N GLY A 63 -6.72 0.30 0.50
CA GLY A 63 -7.90 0.03 1.34
C GLY A 63 -7.83 0.71 2.71
N ILE A 64 -6.65 0.76 3.32
CA ILE A 64 -6.44 1.49 4.59
C ILE A 64 -6.60 3.00 4.40
N ILE A 65 -6.02 3.58 3.33
CA ILE A 65 -6.12 5.01 3.03
C ILE A 65 -7.57 5.41 2.71
N ASP A 66 -8.27 4.63 1.88
CA ASP A 66 -9.67 4.88 1.49
C ASP A 66 -10.60 4.77 2.73
N HIS A 67 -10.39 3.80 3.63
CA HIS A 67 -11.12 3.69 4.90
C HIS A 67 -10.82 4.84 5.88
N LEU A 68 -9.57 5.28 6.00
CA LEU A 68 -9.21 6.42 6.85
C LEU A 68 -9.83 7.73 6.34
N HIS A 69 -9.94 7.93 5.02
CA HIS A 69 -10.69 9.06 4.46
C HIS A 69 -12.18 8.99 4.81
N GLU A 70 -12.78 7.79 4.78
CA GLU A 70 -14.19 7.59 5.16
C GLU A 70 -14.43 7.90 6.65
N GLU A 71 -13.64 7.34 7.57
CA GLU A 71 -13.72 7.62 9.00
C GLU A 71 -13.54 9.11 9.31
N ILE A 72 -12.56 9.78 8.69
CA ILE A 72 -12.37 11.24 8.83
C ILE A 72 -13.59 12.01 8.30
N SER A 73 -14.21 11.55 7.21
CA SER A 73 -15.42 12.16 6.65
C SER A 73 -16.60 12.03 7.62
N GLN A 74 -16.89 10.82 8.11
CA GLN A 74 -17.96 10.56 9.07
C GLN A 74 -17.78 11.37 10.35
N VAL A 75 -16.57 11.37 10.94
CA VAL A 75 -16.24 12.18 12.14
C VAL A 75 -16.31 13.69 11.88
N THR A 76 -16.06 14.15 10.65
CA THR A 76 -16.20 15.58 10.30
C THR A 76 -17.67 15.97 10.08
N VAL A 77 -18.49 15.09 9.50
CA VAL A 77 -19.96 15.30 9.33
C VAL A 77 -20.70 15.22 10.66
N MET A 78 -20.16 14.49 11.65
CA MET A 78 -20.64 14.47 13.04
C MET A 78 -20.01 15.56 13.93
N GLY A 79 -19.23 16.49 13.36
CA GLY A 79 -18.81 17.71 14.05
C GLY A 79 -20.03 18.61 14.35
N PRO A 80 -20.00 19.42 15.42
CA PRO A 80 -21.18 20.11 15.90
C PRO A 80 -21.71 21.15 14.91
N ALA A 81 -23.04 21.19 14.80
CA ALA A 81 -23.79 22.32 14.28
C ALA A 81 -24.25 23.18 15.47
N ASP A 82 -23.32 23.93 16.06
CA ASP A 82 -23.50 24.97 17.08
C ASP A 82 -22.52 26.14 16.77
#